data_AF-A0A166AZN1-F1
#
_entry.id   AF-A0A166AZN1-F1
#
_cell.length_a   1.000
_cell.length_b   1.000
_cell.length_c   1.000
_cell.angle_alpha   90.00
_cell.angle_beta   90.00
_cell.angle_gamma   90.00
#
_symmetry.space_group_name_H-M   'P 1'
#
loop_
_entity.id
_entity.type
_entity.pdbx_description
1 polymer ?
#
loop_
_entity_poly.entity_id
_entity_poly.type
_entity_poly.pdbx_seq_one_letter_code
_entity_poly.pdbx_strand_id
1 'polypeptide(L)'
;MFASAFVSLALFTVAAQAGKRGLAWPWYNSPLDPGVFNNGDGEVVAIYDWETYAPPSTNGAGGLGFIGTQATLDSSSSPVADLAARQAAQGWATVFSLNEPDINGISPSQAASWYIQYINPLAIKKALPAVTNSGSSGQGLDWLQQMIDSCNTACYADYINLHWYGNAFSDFQSHVEAAHSQFPEFQIVVTEFALNAPASQAQQVAFFQQAFSFLDGASYIQLYFPFVATSPSLLAANDGGAVNVVGTGSCLFNNDGSPSAVGNLMY
;
A
#
# COMPACT_ATOMS: atom_id res chain seq x y z
N MET A 1 5.68 64.86 1.05
CA MET A 1 4.97 63.64 1.48
C MET A 1 5.25 62.58 0.43
N PHE A 2 6.21 61.68 0.68
CA PHE A 2 6.53 60.57 -0.23
C PHE A 2 5.81 59.33 0.30
N ALA A 3 4.90 58.78 -0.50
CA ALA A 3 4.20 57.54 -0.19
C ALA A 3 5.08 56.36 -0.59
N SER A 4 5.53 55.59 0.39
CA SER A 4 6.20 54.30 0.17
C SER A 4 5.17 53.27 -0.27
N ALA A 5 5.32 52.74 -1.48
CA ALA A 5 4.58 51.58 -1.94
C ALA A 5 5.17 50.31 -1.29
N PHE A 6 4.41 49.68 -0.41
CA PHE A 6 4.68 48.31 0.03
C PHE A 6 4.33 47.36 -1.12
N VAL A 7 5.34 46.72 -1.71
CA VAL A 7 5.15 45.61 -2.62
C VAL A 7 4.97 44.35 -1.76
N SER A 8 3.73 43.89 -1.65
CA SER A 8 3.43 42.57 -1.06
C SER A 8 3.89 41.49 -2.03
N LEU A 9 4.97 40.80 -1.68
CA LEU A 9 5.41 39.60 -2.39
C LEU A 9 4.46 38.45 -2.03
N ALA A 10 3.56 38.11 -2.94
CA ALA A 10 2.74 36.90 -2.81
C ALA A 10 3.65 35.68 -3.00
N LEU A 11 3.99 35.01 -1.90
CA LEU A 11 4.56 33.67 -1.93
C LEU A 11 3.47 32.72 -2.42
N PHE A 12 3.50 32.37 -3.70
CA PHE A 12 2.80 31.19 -4.19
C PHE A 12 3.53 29.98 -3.60
N THR A 13 3.04 29.47 -2.48
CA THR A 13 3.33 28.11 -2.07
C THR A 13 2.66 27.21 -3.09
N VAL A 14 3.42 26.75 -4.09
CA VAL A 14 3.05 25.51 -4.77
C VAL A 14 2.98 24.48 -3.64
N ALA A 15 1.79 23.97 -3.34
CA ALA A 15 1.68 22.84 -2.43
C ALA A 15 2.57 21.76 -3.05
N ALA A 16 3.69 21.44 -2.38
CA ALA A 16 4.51 20.33 -2.82
C ALA A 16 3.63 19.09 -2.79
N GLN A 17 3.56 18.37 -3.91
CA GLN A 17 2.79 17.12 -3.99
C GLN A 17 3.25 16.16 -2.89
N ALA A 18 2.30 15.42 -2.32
CA ALA A 18 2.61 14.53 -1.21
C ALA A 18 3.47 13.36 -1.69
N GLY A 19 3.21 12.86 -2.90
CA GLY A 19 4.00 11.80 -3.54
C GLY A 19 3.96 10.50 -2.76
N LYS A 20 2.77 10.16 -2.24
CA LYS A 20 2.56 9.00 -1.36
C LYS A 20 1.68 7.91 -1.98
N ARG A 21 1.06 8.15 -3.13
CA ARG A 21 0.10 7.22 -3.72
C ARG A 21 0.83 6.10 -4.45
N GLY A 22 0.25 4.90 -4.40
CA GLY A 22 0.73 3.79 -5.22
C GLY A 22 -0.39 2.87 -5.70
N LEU A 23 -0.03 1.98 -6.62
CA LEU A 23 -0.94 1.03 -7.25
C LEU A 23 -0.75 -0.38 -6.64
N ALA A 24 -1.79 -0.90 -5.99
CA ALA A 24 -1.90 -2.31 -5.65
C ALA A 24 -2.37 -3.07 -6.89
N TRP A 25 -1.45 -3.74 -7.60
CA TRP A 25 -1.57 -4.14 -9.00
C TRP A 25 -1.67 -5.66 -9.18
N PRO A 26 -2.86 -6.24 -9.38
CA PRO A 26 -2.97 -7.69 -9.35
C PRO A 26 -2.28 -8.41 -10.50
N TRP A 27 -1.91 -9.66 -10.29
CA TRP A 27 -1.26 -10.53 -11.27
C TRP A 27 -2.02 -10.68 -12.59
N TYR A 28 -3.33 -10.46 -12.58
CA TYR A 28 -4.21 -10.59 -13.75
C TYR A 28 -4.33 -9.30 -14.60
N ASN A 29 -3.55 -8.26 -14.30
CA ASN A 29 -3.62 -6.96 -14.96
C ASN A 29 -2.82 -6.83 -16.27
N SER A 30 -2.40 -7.92 -16.90
CA SER A 30 -1.70 -7.89 -18.19
C SER A 30 -2.35 -6.96 -19.24
N PRO A 31 -3.71 -6.82 -19.33
CA PRO A 31 -4.35 -5.92 -20.29
C PRO A 31 -4.33 -4.42 -19.94
N LEU A 32 -3.94 -4.04 -18.72
CA LEU A 32 -4.01 -2.67 -18.21
C LEU A 32 -2.65 -1.95 -18.28
N ASP A 33 -2.68 -0.62 -18.29
CA ASP A 33 -1.50 0.25 -18.30
C ASP A 33 -1.42 1.05 -16.98
N PRO A 34 -0.43 0.82 -16.10
CA PRO A 34 -0.26 1.61 -14.88
C PRO A 34 0.10 3.08 -15.15
N GLY A 35 0.69 3.38 -16.31
CA GLY A 35 1.05 4.73 -16.74
C GLY A 35 -0.15 5.67 -16.89
N VAL A 36 -1.37 5.13 -16.98
CA VAL A 36 -2.62 5.91 -16.94
C VAL A 36 -2.71 6.78 -15.68
N PHE A 37 -2.14 6.35 -14.56
CA PHE A 37 -2.14 7.12 -13.30
C PHE A 37 -0.87 7.92 -13.05
N ASN A 38 0.14 7.81 -13.91
CA ASN A 38 1.39 8.57 -13.81
C ASN A 38 1.32 9.79 -14.74
N ASN A 39 0.57 10.82 -14.33
CA ASN A 39 0.41 12.06 -15.11
C ASN A 39 1.65 12.97 -15.08
N GLY A 40 2.71 12.57 -14.36
CA GLY A 40 3.97 13.31 -14.24
C GLY A 40 3.98 14.38 -13.16
N ASP A 41 2.87 14.62 -12.46
CA ASP A 41 2.83 15.62 -11.40
C ASP A 41 3.59 15.14 -10.14
N GLY A 42 3.57 13.82 -9.90
CA GLY A 42 4.32 13.16 -8.83
C GLY A 42 3.51 12.60 -7.66
N GLU A 43 2.17 12.58 -7.69
CA GLU A 43 1.37 12.02 -6.59
C GLU A 43 1.47 10.49 -6.52
N VAL A 44 1.40 9.82 -7.67
CA VAL A 44 1.53 8.36 -7.80
C VAL A 44 2.98 8.00 -8.10
N VAL A 45 3.62 7.30 -7.17
CA VAL A 45 5.08 7.07 -7.21
C VAL A 45 5.46 5.59 -7.15
N ALA A 46 4.56 4.73 -6.71
CA ALA A 46 4.87 3.32 -6.40
C ALA A 46 3.86 2.35 -7.00
N ILE A 47 4.32 1.11 -7.20
CA ILE A 47 3.49 -0.03 -7.61
C ILE A 47 3.98 -1.29 -6.91
N TYR A 48 3.07 -2.14 -6.46
CA TYR A 48 3.40 -3.49 -5.98
C TYR A 48 2.32 -4.46 -6.46
N ASP A 49 2.64 -5.75 -6.58
CA ASP A 49 1.75 -6.76 -7.18
C ASP A 49 1.61 -8.04 -6.33
N TRP A 50 1.85 -7.92 -5.03
CA TRP A 50 1.92 -9.01 -4.05
C TRP A 50 3.00 -10.06 -4.31
N GLU A 51 3.85 -9.85 -5.31
CA GLU A 51 4.79 -10.83 -5.80
C GLU A 51 6.19 -10.24 -5.96
N THR A 52 7.15 -11.12 -6.28
CA THR A 52 8.55 -10.77 -6.48
C THR A 52 8.93 -10.72 -7.97
N TYR A 53 8.00 -11.00 -8.88
CA TYR A 53 8.20 -10.76 -10.32
C TYR A 53 7.69 -9.37 -10.70
N ALA A 54 8.05 -8.86 -11.88
CA ALA A 54 7.65 -7.51 -12.27
C ALA A 54 6.16 -7.42 -12.64
N PRO A 55 5.48 -6.28 -12.41
CA PRO A 55 4.05 -6.12 -12.64
C PRO A 55 3.63 -6.50 -14.07
N PRO A 56 2.67 -7.43 -14.24
CA PRO A 56 2.17 -7.79 -15.56
C PRO A 56 1.28 -6.67 -16.08
N SER A 57 1.70 -6.02 -17.17
CA SER A 57 0.98 -4.89 -17.77
C SER A 57 1.38 -4.67 -19.23
N THR A 58 0.71 -3.74 -19.90
CA THR A 58 1.09 -3.30 -21.26
C THR A 58 2.29 -2.33 -21.29
N ASN A 59 2.75 -1.84 -20.14
CA ASN A 59 3.73 -0.75 -20.02
C ASN A 59 4.69 -0.92 -18.83
N GLY A 60 5.04 -2.16 -18.47
CA GLY A 60 5.86 -2.46 -17.30
C GLY A 60 5.31 -1.82 -16.02
N ALA A 61 6.13 -1.05 -15.31
CA ALA A 61 5.70 -0.33 -14.11
C ALA A 61 5.10 1.07 -14.39
N GLY A 62 4.96 1.50 -15.65
CA GLY A 62 4.37 2.80 -15.99
C GLY A 62 5.17 4.01 -15.48
N GLY A 63 6.48 3.85 -15.30
CA GLY A 63 7.36 4.87 -14.70
C GLY A 63 7.28 4.96 -13.17
N LEU A 64 6.54 4.06 -12.51
CA LEU A 64 6.44 3.97 -11.06
C LEU A 64 7.55 3.08 -10.47
N GLY A 65 7.93 3.34 -9.22
CA GLY A 65 8.86 2.50 -8.48
C GLY A 65 8.22 1.18 -8.07
N PHE A 66 8.66 0.07 -8.66
CA PHE A 66 8.19 -1.26 -8.27
C PHE A 66 8.77 -1.69 -6.92
N ILE A 67 7.89 -2.14 -6.03
CA ILE A 67 8.21 -2.71 -4.73
C ILE A 67 7.94 -4.21 -4.81
N GLY A 68 9.01 -5.01 -4.80
CA GLY A 68 8.86 -6.47 -4.72
C GLY A 68 8.28 -6.89 -3.37
N THR A 69 7.41 -7.89 -3.39
CA THR A 69 6.68 -8.36 -2.20
C THR A 69 6.84 -9.86 -2.05
N GLN A 70 7.43 -10.29 -0.93
CA GLN A 70 7.44 -11.69 -0.54
C GLN A 70 6.23 -11.96 0.38
N ALA A 71 5.04 -12.05 -0.23
CA ALA A 71 3.75 -12.13 0.48
C ALA A 71 3.55 -13.44 1.25
N THR A 72 4.23 -14.52 0.85
CA THR A 72 4.15 -15.83 1.49
C THR A 72 5.53 -16.29 1.97
N LEU A 73 5.56 -17.26 2.88
CA LEU A 73 6.82 -17.87 3.35
C LEU A 73 7.63 -18.47 2.20
N ASP A 74 6.94 -19.04 1.21
CA ASP A 74 7.46 -19.53 -0.07
C ASP A 74 6.26 -19.75 -1.03
N SER A 75 6.47 -19.60 -2.34
CA SER A 75 5.47 -19.97 -3.36
C SER A 75 6.14 -20.26 -4.70
N SER A 76 5.43 -20.88 -5.64
CA SER A 76 5.96 -21.08 -7.00
C SER A 76 6.07 -19.78 -7.79
N SER A 77 5.19 -18.81 -7.55
CA SER A 77 5.22 -17.48 -8.17
C SER A 77 6.34 -16.61 -7.60
N SER A 78 6.57 -16.69 -6.29
CA SER A 78 7.61 -15.99 -5.54
C SER A 78 8.42 -16.95 -4.65
N PRO A 79 9.31 -17.78 -5.24
CA PRO A 79 10.17 -18.66 -4.48
C PRO A 79 11.10 -17.83 -3.61
N VAL A 80 11.09 -18.05 -2.30
CA VAL A 80 11.86 -17.23 -1.35
C VAL A 80 13.37 -17.37 -1.58
N ALA A 81 13.80 -18.51 -2.13
CA ALA A 81 15.19 -18.74 -2.52
C ALA A 81 15.66 -17.79 -3.65
N ASP A 82 14.74 -17.29 -4.47
CA ASP A 82 15.05 -16.36 -5.57
C ASP A 82 14.96 -14.89 -5.15
N LEU A 83 14.45 -14.59 -3.94
CA LEU A 83 14.11 -13.23 -3.52
C LEU A 83 15.28 -12.25 -3.69
N ALA A 84 16.47 -12.60 -3.21
CA ALA A 84 17.66 -11.75 -3.33
C ALA A 84 18.11 -11.57 -4.79
N ALA A 85 18.01 -12.62 -5.61
CA ALA A 85 18.34 -12.55 -7.03
C ALA A 85 17.33 -11.66 -7.79
N ARG A 86 16.04 -11.76 -7.46
CA ARG A 86 14.97 -10.93 -8.03
C ARG A 86 15.14 -9.47 -7.64
N GLN A 87 15.46 -9.18 -6.38
CA GLN A 87 15.79 -7.83 -5.94
C GLN A 87 16.99 -7.26 -6.70
N ALA A 88 18.09 -8.02 -6.82
CA ALA A 88 19.29 -7.56 -7.53
C ALA A 88 19.05 -7.33 -9.03
N ALA A 89 18.23 -8.18 -9.67
CA ALA A 89 17.91 -8.07 -11.09
C ALA A 89 16.98 -6.88 -11.40
N GLN A 90 16.06 -6.56 -10.49
CA GLN A 90 15.04 -5.53 -10.71
C GLN A 90 15.37 -4.19 -10.04
N GLY A 91 16.30 -4.18 -9.07
CA GLY A 91 16.78 -2.97 -8.43
C GLY A 91 15.76 -2.30 -7.51
N TRP A 92 14.89 -3.05 -6.83
CA TRP A 92 13.91 -2.46 -5.92
C TRP A 92 14.60 -1.65 -4.82
N ALA A 93 14.04 -0.49 -4.49
CA ALA A 93 14.50 0.36 -3.38
C ALA A 93 13.83 0.00 -2.04
N THR A 94 12.68 -0.67 -2.11
CA THR A 94 11.89 -1.14 -0.98
C THR A 94 11.43 -2.57 -1.24
N VAL A 95 11.25 -3.37 -0.19
CA VAL A 95 10.62 -4.69 -0.24
C VAL A 95 9.52 -4.79 0.82
N PHE A 96 8.39 -5.37 0.44
CA PHE A 96 7.32 -5.77 1.37
C PHE A 96 7.44 -7.25 1.71
N SER A 97 6.99 -7.61 2.91
CA SER A 97 7.06 -8.98 3.41
C SER A 97 5.66 -9.60 3.50
N LEU A 98 5.43 -10.52 4.45
CA LEU A 98 4.26 -11.40 4.48
C LEU A 98 2.94 -10.63 4.44
N ASN A 99 1.95 -11.19 3.75
CA ASN A 99 0.60 -10.63 3.61
C ASN A 99 -0.34 -11.28 4.62
N GLU A 100 -0.84 -10.49 5.57
CA GLU A 100 -1.80 -10.89 6.61
C GLU A 100 -1.42 -12.17 7.35
N PRO A 101 -0.16 -12.34 7.81
CA PRO A 101 0.26 -13.55 8.52
C PRO A 101 -0.56 -13.77 9.81
N ASP A 102 -1.11 -12.68 10.36
CA ASP A 102 -1.90 -12.63 11.59
C ASP A 102 -3.21 -13.42 11.52
N ILE A 103 -3.76 -13.61 10.31
CA ILE A 103 -4.94 -14.46 10.08
C ILE A 103 -4.66 -15.71 9.25
N ASN A 104 -3.39 -15.97 8.91
CA ASN A 104 -2.97 -17.09 8.05
C ASN A 104 -2.18 -18.18 8.79
N GLY A 105 -2.31 -18.25 10.12
CA GLY A 105 -1.73 -19.33 10.93
C GLY A 105 -0.19 -19.27 11.04
N ILE A 106 0.41 -18.11 10.78
CA ILE A 106 1.84 -17.87 10.97
C ILE A 106 2.02 -17.20 12.33
N SER A 107 2.76 -17.84 13.23
CA SER A 107 3.01 -17.23 14.55
C SER A 107 3.96 -16.03 14.44
N PRO A 108 3.89 -15.07 15.38
CA PRO A 108 4.82 -13.94 15.40
C PRO A 108 6.30 -14.38 15.45
N SER A 109 6.62 -15.44 16.21
CA SER A 109 7.98 -15.97 16.32
C SER A 109 8.47 -16.68 15.05
N GLN A 110 7.56 -17.35 14.34
CA GLN A 110 7.86 -17.93 13.03
C GLN A 110 8.13 -16.83 12.00
N ALA A 111 7.29 -15.80 11.96
CA ALA A 111 7.48 -14.66 11.07
C ALA A 111 8.79 -13.92 11.34
N ALA A 112 9.13 -13.66 12.61
CA ALA A 112 10.39 -13.02 12.99
C ALA A 112 11.61 -13.84 12.52
N SER A 113 11.61 -15.16 12.78
CA SER A 113 12.70 -16.05 12.37
C SER A 113 12.86 -16.08 10.84
N TRP A 114 11.75 -16.18 10.11
CA TRP A 114 11.73 -16.15 8.65
C TRP A 114 12.20 -14.80 8.10
N TYR A 115 11.76 -13.70 8.69
CA TYR A 115 12.13 -12.34 8.28
C TYR A 115 13.65 -12.13 8.42
N ILE A 116 14.22 -12.55 9.56
CA ILE A 116 15.66 -12.48 9.81
C ILE A 116 16.44 -13.30 8.78
N GLN A 117 15.90 -14.45 8.36
CA GLN A 117 16.56 -15.32 7.40
C GLN A 117 16.50 -14.76 5.97
N TYR A 118 15.37 -14.24 5.53
CA TYR A 118 15.11 -13.97 4.10
C TYR A 118 14.96 -12.49 3.74
N ILE A 119 14.45 -11.65 4.63
CA ILE A 119 14.22 -10.23 4.35
C ILE A 119 15.43 -9.38 4.78
N ASN A 120 15.98 -9.61 5.97
CA ASN A 120 17.15 -8.89 6.49
C ASN A 120 18.34 -8.80 5.52
N PRO A 121 18.72 -9.86 4.76
CA PRO A 121 19.86 -9.79 3.85
C PRO A 121 19.72 -8.76 2.73
N LEU A 122 18.51 -8.28 2.44
CA LEU A 122 18.28 -7.25 1.43
C LEU A 122 18.69 -5.88 1.99
N ALA A 123 19.78 -5.32 1.46
CA ALA A 123 20.36 -4.03 1.86
C ALA A 123 19.60 -2.82 1.26
N ILE A 124 18.27 -2.85 1.36
CA ILE A 124 17.32 -1.82 0.88
C ILE A 124 16.31 -1.51 1.97
N LYS A 125 15.32 -0.64 1.72
CA LYS A 125 14.27 -0.38 2.71
C LYS A 125 13.32 -1.57 2.85
N LYS A 126 12.83 -1.84 4.04
CA LYS A 126 12.01 -3.04 4.33
C LYS A 126 10.79 -2.69 5.17
N ALA A 127 9.64 -3.24 4.78
CA ALA A 127 8.44 -3.22 5.63
C ALA A 127 8.29 -4.54 6.39
N LEU A 128 7.89 -4.45 7.66
CA LEU A 128 7.33 -5.60 8.39
C LEU A 128 6.05 -6.11 7.69
N PRO A 129 5.57 -7.32 8.03
CA PRO A 129 4.39 -7.89 7.41
C PRO A 129 3.18 -6.97 7.45
N ALA A 130 2.38 -7.00 6.39
CA ALA A 130 1.11 -6.30 6.35
C ALA A 130 0.12 -7.04 7.26
N VAL A 131 -0.40 -6.38 8.29
CA VAL A 131 -1.38 -6.97 9.22
C VAL A 131 -2.77 -6.43 8.98
N THR A 132 -3.79 -7.24 9.29
CA THR A 132 -5.19 -6.82 9.18
C THR A 132 -5.55 -5.72 10.18
N ASN A 133 -6.71 -5.08 9.99
CA ASN A 133 -7.31 -4.21 11.01
C ASN A 133 -8.11 -4.97 12.09
N SER A 134 -7.89 -6.28 12.27
CA SER A 134 -8.55 -7.07 13.31
C SER A 134 -8.18 -6.60 14.71
N GLY A 135 -9.19 -6.44 15.57
CA GLY A 135 -9.02 -6.16 17.00
C GLY A 135 -9.05 -7.41 17.88
N SER A 136 -9.02 -8.61 17.28
CA SER A 136 -9.02 -9.87 18.04
C SER A 136 -7.64 -10.14 18.65
N SER A 137 -7.63 -10.79 19.82
CA SER A 137 -6.39 -11.18 20.47
C SER A 137 -5.52 -12.07 19.55
N GLY A 138 -4.25 -11.72 19.42
CA GLY A 138 -3.29 -12.39 18.56
C GLY A 138 -3.42 -12.06 17.07
N GLN A 139 -4.16 -11.01 16.69
CA GLN A 139 -4.29 -10.54 15.30
C GLN A 139 -3.96 -9.05 15.17
N GLY A 140 -3.86 -8.55 13.93
CA GLY A 140 -3.64 -7.13 13.65
C GLY A 140 -2.43 -6.54 14.37
N LEU A 141 -2.61 -5.37 14.99
CA LEU A 141 -1.55 -4.66 15.71
C LEU A 141 -1.01 -5.42 16.94
N ASP A 142 -1.82 -6.30 17.56
CA ASP A 142 -1.37 -7.16 18.66
C ASP A 142 -0.39 -8.22 18.14
N TRP A 143 -0.71 -8.87 17.01
CA TRP A 143 0.22 -9.79 16.35
C TRP A 143 1.52 -9.10 15.93
N LEU A 144 1.43 -7.88 15.39
CA LEU A 144 2.60 -7.12 14.97
C LEU A 144 3.52 -6.79 16.15
N GLN A 145 2.96 -6.34 17.28
CA GLN A 145 3.74 -6.10 18.50
C GLN A 145 4.47 -7.37 18.94
N GLN A 146 3.77 -8.51 18.97
CA GLN A 146 4.36 -9.79 19.36
C GLN A 146 5.48 -10.24 18.39
N MET A 147 5.38 -9.88 17.10
CA MET A 147 6.43 -10.18 16.12
C MET A 147 7.66 -9.30 16.38
N ILE A 148 7.47 -8.00 16.60
CA ILE A 148 8.55 -7.06 16.93
C ILE A 148 9.27 -7.50 18.20
N ASP A 149 8.54 -7.93 19.23
CA ASP A 149 9.12 -8.48 20.45
C ASP A 149 9.93 -9.76 20.16
N SER A 150 9.38 -10.64 19.31
CA SER A 150 10.03 -11.88 18.89
C SER A 150 11.28 -11.64 18.03
N CYS A 151 11.38 -10.51 17.34
CA CYS A 151 12.58 -10.11 16.63
C CYS A 151 13.75 -9.85 17.58
N ASN A 152 13.51 -9.48 18.85
CA ASN A 152 14.54 -9.15 19.84
C ASN A 152 15.65 -8.24 19.24
N THR A 153 15.26 -7.16 18.56
CA THR A 153 16.12 -6.20 17.83
C THR A 153 16.86 -6.74 16.59
N ALA A 154 16.68 -8.01 16.22
CA ALA A 154 17.38 -8.63 15.09
C ALA A 154 16.69 -8.41 13.73
N CYS A 155 15.42 -8.00 13.68
CA CYS A 155 14.77 -7.62 12.42
C CYS A 155 15.15 -6.19 12.03
N TYR A 156 15.64 -6.00 10.80
CA TYR A 156 15.90 -4.68 10.24
C TYR A 156 14.69 -4.23 9.42
N ALA A 157 13.95 -3.24 9.91
CA ALA A 157 12.78 -2.70 9.22
C ALA A 157 12.78 -1.16 9.29
N ASP A 158 12.22 -0.55 8.24
CA ASP A 158 12.02 0.88 8.11
C ASP A 158 10.54 1.25 8.31
N TYR A 159 9.64 0.31 8.02
CA TYR A 159 8.20 0.53 7.96
C TYR A 159 7.40 -0.54 8.70
N ILE A 160 6.30 -0.15 9.32
CA ILE A 160 5.16 -1.06 9.55
C ILE A 160 4.22 -0.99 8.36
N ASN A 161 3.49 -2.09 8.12
CA ASN A 161 2.57 -2.19 7.00
C ASN A 161 1.17 -2.59 7.46
N LEU A 162 0.16 -1.88 6.98
CA LEU A 162 -1.22 -1.98 7.45
C LEU A 162 -2.20 -2.26 6.32
N HIS A 163 -3.14 -3.15 6.58
CA HIS A 163 -4.37 -3.29 5.81
C HIS A 163 -5.54 -2.74 6.60
N TRP A 164 -6.53 -2.17 5.91
CA TRP A 164 -7.77 -1.77 6.55
C TRP A 164 -8.99 -1.96 5.65
N TYR A 165 -9.97 -2.70 6.15
CA TYR A 165 -11.29 -2.80 5.53
C TYR A 165 -12.37 -2.53 6.57
N GLY A 166 -13.27 -1.59 6.29
CA GLY A 166 -14.27 -1.15 7.25
C GLY A 166 -15.42 -0.36 6.61
N ASN A 167 -16.18 0.37 7.42
CA ASN A 167 -17.44 0.98 6.97
C ASN A 167 -17.46 2.51 7.02
N ALA A 168 -16.46 3.14 7.63
CA ALA A 168 -16.41 4.59 7.81
C ALA A 168 -14.97 5.13 7.80
N PHE A 169 -14.81 6.36 7.30
CA PHE A 169 -13.53 7.07 7.33
C PHE A 169 -13.00 7.29 8.75
N SER A 170 -13.88 7.59 9.72
CA SER A 170 -13.48 7.78 11.12
C SER A 170 -12.77 6.56 11.72
N ASP A 171 -13.21 5.36 11.33
CA ASP A 171 -12.66 4.10 11.82
C ASP A 171 -11.30 3.81 11.16
N PHE A 172 -11.15 4.17 9.88
CA PHE A 172 -9.87 4.12 9.17
C PHE A 172 -8.85 5.07 9.80
N GLN A 173 -9.23 6.34 10.00
CA GLN A 173 -8.36 7.33 10.62
C GLN A 173 -7.95 6.88 12.02
N SER A 174 -8.89 6.42 12.83
CA SER A 174 -8.62 5.95 14.19
C SER A 174 -7.65 4.75 14.21
N HIS A 175 -7.78 3.83 13.25
CA HIS A 175 -6.88 2.68 13.15
C HIS A 175 -5.45 3.10 12.79
N VAL A 176 -5.28 3.98 11.80
CA VAL A 176 -3.97 4.50 11.39
C VAL A 176 -3.31 5.30 12.51
N GLU A 177 -4.06 6.15 13.21
CA GLU A 177 -3.57 6.92 14.37
C GLU A 177 -3.20 6.02 15.55
N ALA A 178 -3.97 4.95 15.80
CA ALA A 178 -3.65 3.96 16.83
C ALA A 178 -2.35 3.22 16.52
N ALA A 179 -2.15 2.81 15.26
CA ALA A 179 -0.89 2.19 14.81
C ALA A 179 0.30 3.14 15.00
N HIS A 180 0.17 4.42 14.62
CA HIS A 180 1.23 5.40 14.83
C HIS A 180 1.54 5.63 16.32
N SER A 181 0.50 5.71 17.16
CA SER A 181 0.65 5.87 18.61
C SER A 181 1.36 4.68 19.26
N GLN A 182 1.06 3.45 18.80
CA GLN A 182 1.65 2.22 19.32
C GLN A 182 3.09 2.01 18.82
N PHE A 183 3.40 2.44 17.60
CA PHE A 183 4.68 2.22 16.93
C PHE A 183 5.30 3.54 16.42
N PRO A 184 5.56 4.52 17.31
CA PRO A 184 5.96 5.89 16.92
C PRO A 184 7.32 5.98 16.23
N GLU A 185 8.16 4.95 16.36
CA GLU A 185 9.48 4.85 15.75
C GLU A 185 9.46 4.46 14.27
N PHE A 186 8.33 3.94 13.76
CA PHE A 186 8.19 3.49 12.38
C PHE A 186 7.39 4.48 11.54
N GLN A 187 7.81 4.65 10.28
CA GLN A 187 6.88 5.16 9.27
C GLN A 187 5.90 4.05 8.86
N ILE A 188 4.74 4.45 8.38
CA ILE A 188 3.63 3.56 8.04
C ILE A 188 3.48 3.49 6.52
N VAL A 189 3.33 2.27 6.01
CA VAL A 189 2.76 2.01 4.69
C VAL A 189 1.35 1.43 4.88
N VAL A 190 0.38 1.89 4.10
CA VAL A 190 -0.96 1.30 4.04
C VAL A 190 -1.08 0.58 2.69
N THR A 191 -0.75 -0.72 2.63
CA THR A 191 -0.74 -1.45 1.35
C THR A 191 -2.11 -1.82 0.81
N GLU A 192 -3.14 -1.83 1.65
CA GLU A 192 -4.51 -2.06 1.22
C GLU A 192 -5.51 -1.31 2.09
N PHE A 193 -6.43 -0.58 1.46
CA PHE A 193 -7.59 -0.05 2.16
C PHE A 193 -8.78 0.26 1.24
N ALA A 194 -9.99 -0.06 1.71
CA ALA A 194 -11.27 0.27 1.06
C ALA A 194 -12.44 0.14 2.04
N LEU A 195 -13.62 0.66 1.67
CA LEU A 195 -14.85 0.29 2.37
C LEU A 195 -15.28 -1.14 2.02
N ASN A 196 -15.93 -1.82 2.97
CA ASN A 196 -16.56 -3.11 2.74
C ASN A 196 -17.78 -3.02 1.81
N ALA A 197 -18.08 -4.12 1.13
CA ALA A 197 -19.35 -4.34 0.47
C ALA A 197 -20.52 -4.20 1.48
N PRO A 198 -21.67 -3.66 1.07
CA PRO A 198 -22.05 -3.28 -0.29
C PRO A 198 -21.82 -1.79 -0.60
N ALA A 199 -20.73 -1.17 -0.11
CA ALA A 199 -20.44 0.24 -0.42
C ALA A 199 -20.44 0.52 -1.94
N SER A 200 -21.27 1.46 -2.36
CA SER A 200 -21.34 1.94 -3.75
C SER A 200 -20.05 2.66 -4.16
N GLN A 201 -19.80 2.77 -5.46
CA GLN A 201 -18.68 3.57 -5.97
C GLN A 201 -18.71 5.02 -5.44
N ALA A 202 -19.90 5.63 -5.33
CA ALA A 202 -20.01 6.98 -4.77
C ALA A 202 -19.58 7.06 -3.29
N GLN A 203 -19.88 6.03 -2.49
CA GLN A 203 -19.41 5.93 -1.11
C GLN A 203 -17.90 5.69 -1.03
N GLN A 204 -17.35 4.83 -1.91
CA GLN A 204 -15.91 4.62 -2.02
C GLN A 204 -15.19 5.92 -2.38
N VAL A 205 -15.70 6.69 -3.36
CA VAL A 205 -15.16 8.02 -3.73
C VAL A 205 -15.16 8.97 -2.54
N ALA A 206 -16.28 9.09 -1.81
CA ALA A 206 -16.37 9.96 -0.63
C ALA A 206 -15.42 9.55 0.51
N PHE A 207 -15.17 8.24 0.66
CA PHE A 207 -14.18 7.71 1.60
C PHE A 207 -12.75 8.06 1.16
N PHE A 208 -12.38 7.77 -0.09
CA PHE A 208 -11.03 8.03 -0.60
C PHE A 208 -10.67 9.51 -0.62
N GLN A 209 -11.62 10.42 -0.89
CA GLN A 209 -11.38 11.86 -0.78
C GLN A 209 -10.92 12.29 0.63
N GLN A 210 -11.57 11.76 1.67
CA GLN A 210 -11.18 12.04 3.05
C GLN A 210 -9.87 11.32 3.42
N ALA A 211 -9.73 10.06 3.02
CA ALA A 211 -8.56 9.26 3.30
C ALA A 211 -7.29 9.85 2.66
N PHE A 212 -7.34 10.27 1.39
CA PHE A 212 -6.16 10.84 0.71
C PHE A 212 -5.74 12.14 1.38
N SER A 213 -6.70 13.04 1.66
CA SER A 213 -6.40 14.29 2.38
C SER A 213 -5.75 14.04 3.75
N PHE A 214 -6.19 13.02 4.48
CA PHE A 214 -5.60 12.64 5.77
C PHE A 214 -4.18 12.08 5.60
N LEU A 215 -4.00 11.08 4.71
CA LEU A 215 -2.73 10.39 4.51
C LEU A 215 -1.66 11.30 3.88
N ASP A 216 -2.06 12.21 3.00
CA ASP A 216 -1.17 13.23 2.42
C ASP A 216 -0.63 14.16 3.52
N GLY A 217 -1.48 14.56 4.47
CA GLY A 217 -1.11 15.43 5.59
C GLY A 217 -0.34 14.76 6.74
N ALA A 218 -0.40 13.43 6.86
CA ALA A 218 0.25 12.68 7.93
C ALA A 218 1.74 12.42 7.64
N SER A 219 2.65 13.04 8.38
CA SER A 219 4.12 12.90 8.18
C SER A 219 4.67 11.50 8.47
N TYR A 220 3.96 10.72 9.27
CA TYR A 220 4.29 9.33 9.59
C TYR A 220 3.83 8.34 8.50
N ILE A 221 3.08 8.78 7.48
CA ILE A 221 2.71 7.94 6.34
C ILE A 221 3.75 8.10 5.23
N GLN A 222 4.33 6.98 4.82
CA GLN A 222 5.30 6.90 3.73
C GLN A 222 4.61 6.65 2.38
N LEU A 223 3.72 5.67 2.29
CA LEU A 223 2.98 5.31 1.08
C LEU A 223 1.59 4.77 1.43
N TYR A 224 0.63 4.91 0.52
CA TYR A 224 -0.67 4.27 0.62
C TYR A 224 -1.20 3.79 -0.74
N PHE A 225 -1.90 2.67 -0.72
CA PHE A 225 -2.33 1.93 -1.90
C PHE A 225 -3.81 1.58 -1.78
N PRO A 226 -4.71 2.29 -2.48
CA PRO A 226 -6.13 1.97 -2.52
C PRO A 226 -6.34 0.57 -3.08
N PHE A 227 -7.13 -0.25 -2.39
CA PHE A 227 -7.53 -1.54 -2.93
C PHE A 227 -8.72 -1.33 -3.88
N VAL A 228 -8.61 -1.46 -5.20
CA VAL A 228 -7.51 -2.09 -5.94
C VAL A 228 -7.32 -1.48 -7.35
N ALA A 229 -6.07 -1.43 -7.82
CA ALA A 229 -5.71 -0.91 -9.13
C ALA A 229 -6.02 -1.91 -10.26
N THR A 230 -7.28 -2.29 -10.42
CA THR A 230 -7.77 -3.13 -11.54
C THR A 230 -9.16 -2.66 -12.00
N SER A 231 -9.77 -3.37 -12.94
CA SER A 231 -11.14 -3.12 -13.39
C SER A 231 -12.15 -4.04 -12.68
N PRO A 232 -13.45 -3.64 -12.58
CA PRO A 232 -14.49 -4.49 -12.04
C PRO A 232 -14.59 -5.88 -12.70
N SER A 233 -14.42 -5.96 -14.03
CA SER A 233 -14.48 -7.22 -14.76
C SER A 233 -13.32 -8.15 -14.42
N LEU A 234 -12.11 -7.62 -14.29
CA LEU A 234 -10.93 -8.40 -13.94
C LEU A 234 -10.98 -8.86 -12.48
N LEU A 235 -11.37 -7.97 -11.55
CA LEU A 235 -11.55 -8.32 -10.14
C LEU A 235 -12.58 -9.45 -10.00
N ALA A 236 -13.75 -9.32 -10.63
CA ALA A 236 -14.80 -10.32 -10.55
C ALA A 236 -14.43 -11.67 -11.20
N ALA A 237 -13.59 -11.65 -12.24
CA ALA A 237 -13.16 -12.87 -12.93
C ALA A 237 -12.08 -13.64 -12.15
N ASN A 238 -11.25 -12.97 -11.35
CA ASN A 238 -10.04 -13.55 -10.77
C ASN A 238 -10.04 -13.60 -9.23
N ASP A 239 -10.86 -12.79 -8.56
CA ASP A 239 -10.90 -12.72 -7.10
C ASP A 239 -12.32 -12.49 -6.56
N GLY A 240 -13.09 -13.58 -6.55
CA GLY A 240 -14.43 -13.58 -5.95
C GLY A 240 -14.41 -13.35 -4.43
N GLY A 241 -13.28 -13.60 -3.77
CA GLY A 241 -13.11 -13.33 -2.33
C GLY A 241 -13.15 -11.83 -2.07
N ALA A 242 -12.32 -11.07 -2.78
CA ALA A 242 -12.30 -9.62 -2.69
C ALA A 242 -13.65 -9.01 -3.10
N VAL A 243 -14.30 -9.50 -4.17
CA VAL A 243 -15.65 -9.02 -4.55
C VAL A 243 -16.66 -9.21 -3.41
N ASN A 244 -16.58 -10.29 -2.65
CA ASN A 244 -17.48 -10.50 -1.51
C ASN A 244 -17.19 -9.55 -0.34
N VAL A 245 -15.92 -9.18 -0.12
CA VAL A 245 -15.49 -8.32 0.99
C VAL A 245 -15.68 -6.84 0.67
N VAL A 246 -15.25 -6.37 -0.50
CA VAL A 246 -15.21 -4.94 -0.86
C VAL A 246 -16.15 -4.55 -2.01
N GLY A 247 -16.66 -5.53 -2.77
CA GLY A 247 -17.38 -5.28 -4.01
C GLY A 247 -16.42 -4.84 -5.12
N THR A 248 -16.92 -4.05 -6.08
CA THR A 248 -16.11 -3.52 -7.20
C THR A 248 -16.04 -1.99 -7.21
N GLY A 249 -16.65 -1.33 -6.22
CA GLY A 249 -16.78 0.12 -6.17
C GLY A 249 -15.45 0.87 -6.00
N SER A 250 -14.42 0.20 -5.48
CA SER A 250 -13.09 0.77 -5.24
C SER A 250 -12.08 0.51 -6.37
N CYS A 251 -12.48 -0.20 -7.44
CA CYS A 251 -11.61 -0.44 -8.60
C CYS A 251 -11.16 0.89 -9.22
N LEU A 252 -9.85 1.07 -9.43
CA LEU A 252 -9.30 2.30 -10.00
C LEU A 252 -9.54 2.43 -11.51
N PHE A 253 -9.75 1.31 -12.22
CA PHE A 253 -10.05 1.32 -13.65
C PHE A 253 -11.53 1.05 -13.94
N ASN A 254 -12.02 1.60 -15.04
CA ASN A 254 -13.18 1.08 -15.75
C ASN A 254 -12.77 -0.15 -16.59
N ASN A 255 -13.74 -0.90 -17.10
CA ASN A 255 -13.47 -2.11 -17.88
C ASN A 255 -12.79 -1.84 -19.24
N ASP A 256 -12.83 -0.60 -19.73
CA ASP A 256 -12.14 -0.18 -20.95
C ASP A 256 -10.68 0.29 -20.70
N GLY A 257 -10.19 0.18 -19.46
CA GLY A 257 -8.85 0.62 -19.08
C GLY A 257 -8.73 2.12 -18.81
N SER A 258 -9.82 2.88 -18.89
CA SER A 258 -9.83 4.29 -18.46
C SER A 258 -9.93 4.42 -16.92
N PRO A 259 -9.53 5.56 -16.33
CA PRO A 259 -9.71 5.84 -14.91
C PRO A 259 -11.18 5.81 -14.48
N SER A 260 -11.49 5.10 -13.40
CA SER A 260 -12.80 5.15 -12.75
C SER A 260 -12.98 6.46 -11.97
N ALA A 261 -14.16 6.65 -11.35
CA ALA A 261 -14.37 7.78 -10.46
C ALA A 261 -13.40 7.78 -9.26
N VAL A 262 -12.99 6.60 -8.77
CA VAL A 262 -11.94 6.47 -7.75
C VAL A 262 -10.56 6.67 -8.37
N GLY A 263 -10.29 6.11 -9.54
CA GLY A 263 -9.03 6.30 -10.26
C GLY A 263 -8.69 7.76 -10.53
N ASN A 264 -9.69 8.60 -10.81
CA ASN A 264 -9.51 10.05 -11.00
C ASN A 264 -9.04 10.79 -9.73
N LEU A 265 -9.17 10.19 -8.54
CA LEU A 265 -8.64 10.77 -7.30
C LEU A 265 -7.12 10.56 -7.16
N MET A 266 -6.51 9.71 -8.01
CA MET A 266 -5.09 9.39 -7.91
C MET A 266 -4.18 10.50 -8.46
N TYR A 267 -4.72 11.41 -9.29
CA TYR A 267 -4.00 12.55 -9.86
C TYR A 267 -3.71 13.67 -8.86
#